data_AF-A0A9X1RWL2-F1
#
_entry.id   AF-A0A9X1RWL2-F1
#
_cell.length_a   1.000
_cell.length_b   1.000
_cell.length_c   1.000
_cell.angle_alpha   90.00
_cell.angle_beta   90.00
_cell.angle_gamma   90.00
#
_symmetry.space_group_name_H-M   'P 1'
#
loop_
_entity.id
_entity.type
_entity.pdbx_description
1 polymer ?
#
loop_
_entity_poly.entity_id
_entity_poly.type
_entity_poly.pdbx_seq_one_letter_code
_entity_poly.pdbx_strand_id
1 'polypeptide(L)' 'MLRWLIAILILANVLAFGAVRGLFGPAPLTSTSGNKQLNRQIHPEGLTVRPIKASESVDVPVVGGPVAPPDVQASTLTQ' A
#
# COMPACT_ATOMS: atom_id res chain seq x y z
N MET A 1 1.48 52.55 -3.89
CA MET A 1 2.05 51.28 -3.40
C MET A 1 1.10 50.08 -3.55
N LEU A 2 -0.22 50.26 -3.37
CA LEU A 2 -1.21 49.18 -3.51
C LEU A 2 -1.24 48.52 -4.90
N ARG A 3 -1.05 49.28 -5.98
CA ARG A 3 -1.07 48.76 -7.36
C ARG A 3 -0.03 47.66 -7.61
N TRP A 4 1.15 47.79 -7.01
CA TRP A 4 2.20 46.76 -7.09
C TRP A 4 1.85 45.53 -6.26
N LEU A 5 1.25 45.73 -5.07
CA LEU A 5 0.82 44.64 -4.20
C LEU A 5 -0.29 43.80 -4.86
N ILE A 6 -1.24 44.44 -5.54
CA ILE A 6 -2.28 43.77 -6.33
C ILE A 6 -1.66 42.96 -7.48
N ALA A 7 -0.70 43.54 -8.22
CA ALA A 7 -0.05 42.85 -9.33
C ALA A 7 0.68 41.57 -8.88
N ILE A 8 1.41 41.64 -7.76
CA ILE A 8 2.09 40.48 -7.16
C ILE A 8 1.08 39.42 -6.73
N LEU A 9 -0.03 39.84 -6.09
CA LEU A 9 -1.07 38.91 -5.64
C LEU A 9 -1.73 38.18 -6.82
N ILE A 10 -2.00 38.89 -7.92
CA ILE A 10 -2.54 38.28 -9.14
C ILE A 10 -1.55 37.26 -9.71
N LEU A 11 -0.27 37.62 -9.82
CA LEU A 11 0.77 36.73 -10.34
C LEU A 11 0.90 35.45 -9.49
N ALA A 12 0.95 35.59 -8.17
CA ALA A 12 1.02 34.44 -7.25
C ALA A 12 -0.18 33.49 -7.39
N ASN A 13 -1.39 34.04 -7.55
CA ASN A 13 -2.61 33.24 -7.74
C ASN A 13 -2.60 32.48 -9.08
N VAL A 14 -2.13 33.12 -10.15
CA VAL A 14 -2.00 32.46 -11.47
C VAL A 14 -1.01 31.30 -11.39
N LEU A 15 0.14 31.48 -10.72
CA LEU A 15 1.11 30.41 -10.51
C LEU A 15 0.51 29.27 -9.66
N ALA A 16 -0.18 29.58 -8.57
CA ALA A 16 -0.82 28.58 -7.73
C ALA A 16 -1.89 27.78 -8.50
N PHE A 17 -2.69 28.46 -9.33
CA PHE A 17 -3.68 27.81 -10.18
C PHE A 17 -3.02 26.87 -11.21
N GLY A 18 -1.93 27.31 -11.85
CA GLY A 18 -1.14 26.48 -12.75
C GLY A 18 -0.58 25.24 -12.05
N ALA A 19 -0.08 25.39 -10.82
CA ALA A 19 0.45 24.29 -10.02
C ALA A 19 -0.62 23.24 -9.71
N VAL A 20 -1.81 23.64 -9.28
CA VAL A 20 -2.94 22.74 -9.00
C VAL A 20 -3.45 22.05 -10.26
N ARG A 21 -3.40 22.74 -11.42
CA ARG A 21 -3.78 22.17 -12.73
C ARG A 21 -2.74 21.21 -13.32
N GLY A 22 -1.62 20.97 -12.63
CA GLY A 22 -0.61 20.02 -13.07
C GLY A 22 0.38 20.58 -14.09
N LEU A 23 0.60 21.90 -14.12
CA LEU A 23 1.66 22.52 -14.94
C LEU A 23 3.06 21.96 -14.61
N PHE A 24 3.25 21.47 -13.38
CA PHE A 24 4.48 20.82 -12.92
C PHE A 24 4.47 19.29 -13.05
N GLY A 25 3.51 18.74 -13.81
CA GLY A 25 3.31 17.31 -13.96
C GLY A 25 2.19 16.78 -13.06
N PRO A 26 1.91 15.45 -13.13
CA PRO A 26 0.91 14.84 -12.26
C PRO A 26 1.30 15.09 -10.81
N ALA A 27 0.33 15.54 -10.00
CA ALA A 27 0.52 15.62 -8.57
C ALA A 27 1.10 14.28 -8.08
N PRO A 28 2.13 14.27 -7.20
CA PRO A 28 2.62 13.04 -6.63
C PRO A 28 1.44 12.42 -5.89
N LEU A 29 0.73 11.51 -6.57
CA LEU A 29 -0.36 10.75 -6.02
C LEU A 29 0.24 10.09 -4.79
N THR A 30 -0.18 10.51 -3.60
CA THR A 30 -0.18 9.62 -2.44
C THR A 30 -0.86 8.38 -2.95
N SER A 31 -0.03 7.36 -3.21
CA SER A 31 -0.41 6.25 -4.05
C SER A 31 -1.84 5.82 -3.70
N THR A 32 -2.76 5.83 -4.67
CA THR A 32 -4.05 5.12 -4.53
C THR A 32 -3.82 3.61 -4.26
N SER A 33 -2.55 3.18 -4.24
CA SER A 33 -2.06 1.89 -3.80
C SER A 33 -1.99 1.72 -2.27
N GLY A 34 -2.33 2.71 -1.45
CA GLY A 34 -2.30 2.56 0.02
C GLY A 34 -3.31 1.55 0.60
N ASN A 35 -4.31 1.13 -0.18
CA ASN A 35 -5.30 0.13 0.24
C ASN A 35 -5.47 -1.04 -0.74
N LYS A 36 -4.57 -1.17 -1.72
CA LYS A 36 -4.60 -2.29 -2.68
C LYS A 36 -3.48 -3.32 -2.44
N GLN A 37 -2.67 -3.08 -1.42
CA GLN A 37 -1.54 -3.92 -1.07
C GLN A 37 -1.90 -5.09 -0.13
N LEU A 38 -3.09 -5.09 0.49
CA LEU A 38 -3.53 -6.21 1.34
C LEU A 38 -4.32 -7.30 0.59
N ASN A 39 -4.96 -6.96 -0.53
CA ASN A 39 -5.87 -7.88 -1.25
C ASN A 39 -5.28 -8.45 -2.57
N ARG A 40 -4.00 -8.19 -2.87
CA ARG A 40 -3.34 -8.69 -4.09
C ARG A 40 -1.92 -9.21 -3.87
N GLN A 41 -1.59 -9.60 -2.65
CA GLN A 41 -0.37 -10.38 -2.39
C GLN A 41 -0.54 -11.86 -2.70
N ILE A 42 -1.78 -12.31 -2.86
CA ILE A 42 -2.07 -13.66 -3.35
C ILE A 42 -2.09 -13.57 -4.87
N HIS A 43 -1.09 -14.16 -5.50
CA HIS A 43 -1.02 -14.38 -6.94
C HIS A 43 -1.61 -15.77 -7.23
N PRO A 44 -2.94 -15.91 -7.43
CA PRO A 44 -3.56 -17.21 -7.66
C PRO A 44 -2.99 -17.93 -8.88
N GLU A 45 -2.51 -17.18 -9.88
CA GLU A 45 -1.83 -17.70 -11.07
C GLU A 45 -0.48 -18.38 -10.77
N GLY A 46 0.14 -18.11 -9.62
CA GLY A 46 1.39 -18.72 -9.17
C GLY A 46 1.19 -19.83 -8.12
N LEU A 47 -0.05 -20.10 -7.70
CA LEU A 47 -0.34 -21.14 -6.71
C LEU A 47 -0.41 -22.52 -7.37
N THR A 48 0.63 -23.31 -7.17
CA THR A 48 0.66 -24.71 -7.60
C THR A 48 -0.06 -25.58 -6.58
N VAL A 49 -1.20 -26.18 -6.95
CA VAL A 49 -1.92 -27.12 -6.10
C VAL A 49 -1.32 -28.52 -6.27
N ARG A 50 -0.82 -29.10 -5.17
CA ARG A 50 -0.38 -30.51 -5.11
C ARG A 50 -1.27 -31.26 -4.12
N PRO A 51 -1.82 -32.44 -4.48
CA PRO A 51 -2.50 -33.26 -3.49
C PRO A 51 -1.49 -33.70 -2.42
N ILE A 52 -1.81 -33.42 -1.17
CA ILE A 52 -1.06 -33.88 0.01
C ILE A 52 -1.83 -35.01 0.68
N LYS A 53 -1.11 -35.95 1.30
CA LYS A 53 -1.75 -36.97 2.13
C LYS A 53 -2.26 -36.32 3.42
N ALA A 54 -3.29 -36.87 4.04
CA ALA A 54 -3.83 -36.33 5.30
C ALA A 54 -2.76 -36.22 6.41
N SER A 55 -1.76 -37.10 6.39
CA SER A 55 -0.59 -37.07 7.29
C SER A 55 0.35 -35.89 7.08
N GLU A 56 0.24 -35.17 5.97
CA GLU A 56 1.11 -34.04 5.57
C GLU A 56 0.40 -32.68 5.73
N SER A 57 -0.87 -32.68 6.15
CA SER A 57 -1.67 -31.47 6.30
C SER A 57 -1.49 -30.87 7.69
N VAL A 58 -0.95 -29.64 7.73
CA VAL A 58 -0.79 -28.85 8.97
C VAL A 58 -2.15 -28.41 9.54
N ASP A 59 -3.18 -28.31 8.68
CA ASP A 59 -4.54 -27.93 9.07
C ASP A 59 -5.40 -29.09 9.57
N VAL A 60 -4.88 -30.33 9.64
CA VAL A 60 -5.61 -31.43 10.27
C VAL A 60 -5.44 -31.29 11.78
N PRO A 61 -6.48 -30.91 12.54
CA PRO A 61 -6.34 -30.79 13.98
C PRO A 61 -6.12 -32.18 14.57
N VAL A 62 -4.93 -32.41 15.14
CA VAL A 62 -4.68 -33.57 15.99
C VAL A 62 -5.41 -33.34 17.31
N VAL A 63 -6.56 -33.97 17.48
CA VAL A 63 -7.36 -33.84 18.71
C VAL A 63 -6.54 -34.39 19.89
N GLY A 64 -6.20 -33.52 20.84
CA GLY A 64 -5.46 -33.85 22.06
C GLY A 64 -3.95 -33.58 22.03
N GLY A 65 -3.40 -33.03 20.94
CA GLY A 65 -1.99 -32.63 20.85
C GLY A 65 -1.76 -31.15 21.22
N PRO A 66 -0.53 -30.76 21.63
CA PRO A 66 -0.19 -29.36 21.82
C PRO A 66 -0.22 -28.61 20.48
N VAL A 67 -0.77 -27.39 20.49
CA VAL A 67 -0.84 -26.53 19.30
C VAL A 67 0.59 -26.21 18.86
N ALA A 68 0.94 -26.55 17.61
CA ALA A 68 2.23 -26.20 17.05
C ALA A 68 2.36 -24.67 16.96
N PRO A 69 3.46 -24.07 17.46
CA PRO A 69 3.67 -22.64 17.31
C PRO A 69 3.76 -22.29 15.82
N PRO A 70 3.04 -21.26 15.36
CA PRO A 70 3.07 -20.86 13.95
C PRO A 70 4.49 -20.40 13.59
N ASP A 71 5.01 -20.86 12.45
CA ASP A 71 6.31 -20.44 11.91
C ASP A 71 6.21 -19.06 11.24
N VAL A 72 5.74 -18.08 11.99
CA VAL A 72 5.59 -16.69 11.55
C VAL A 72 6.60 -15.85 12.31
N GLN A 73 7.75 -15.63 11.68
CA GLN A 73 8.75 -14.66 12.11
C GLN A 73 8.24 -13.26 11.75
N ALA A 74 7.67 -12.54 12.71
CA ALA A 74 7.33 -11.13 12.53
C ALA A 74 8.62 -10.30 12.44
N SER A 75 8.80 -9.54 11.35
CA SER A 75 9.94 -8.63 11.21
C SER A 75 9.92 -7.59 12.32
N THR A 76 11.05 -7.36 12.98
CA THR A 76 11.15 -6.34 14.03
C THR A 76 11.00 -4.95 13.41
N LEU A 77 10.08 -4.16 13.97
CA LEU A 77 9.97 -2.73 13.67
C LEU A 77 11.11 -2.01 14.40
N THR A 78 12.13 -1.56 13.67
CA THR A 78 13.09 -0.59 14.22
C THR A 78 12.38 0.76 14.36
N GLN A 79 12.24 1.20 15.62
CA GLN A 79 11.72 2.51 16.00
C GLN A 79 12.79 3.59 15.84
#